data_AF-B3MR11-F1
#
_entry.id   AF-B3MR11-F1
#
_cell.length_a   1.000
_cell.length_b   1.000
_cell.length_c   1.000
_cell.angle_alpha   90.00
_cell.angle_beta   90.00
_cell.angle_gamma   90.00
#
_symmetry.space_group_name_H-M   'P 1'
#
loop_
_entity.id
_entity.type
_entity.pdbx_description
1 polymer ?
#
loop_
_entity_poly.entity_id
_entity_poly.type
_entity_poly.pdbx_seq_one_letter_code
_entity_poly.pdbx_strand_id
1 'polypeptide(L)'
;MQSHQLTLIFGIALLWASVQATTGPPATSPRPRPSGPISGHVRPRPRCLPVQALCSRSSPKVCGRTPSGHCQRFNSICELGLANLNRSPANVRHTRDIECRTVRGVGAAHRRRCWEPCPARPVVCKRTPPAREICVQSRNGRECKVLANNCQLRNQNCHSQPRNNWRRTDKRRCGQLQLGDKPQACVVLPRPTPRRPSPRPSPRPSPRPTRRSTTRRPTTRRSTTPRPTTLRPPTSTTPAAPSA
;
A
#
# COMPACT_ATOMS: atom_id res chain seq x y z
N MET A 1 -11.08 -21.63 49.32
CA MET A 1 -10.27 -22.88 49.37
C MET A 1 -10.95 -23.93 48.50
N GLN A 2 -10.20 -24.88 47.93
CA GLN A 2 -10.52 -25.82 46.82
C GLN A 2 -10.06 -25.25 45.46
N SER A 3 -8.84 -25.48 44.96
CA SER A 3 -8.03 -26.71 44.74
C SER A 3 -8.47 -27.53 43.53
N HIS A 4 -8.00 -27.13 42.34
CA HIS A 4 -7.87 -28.01 41.18
C HIS A 4 -6.46 -27.86 40.59
N GLN A 5 -5.55 -28.62 41.19
CA GLN A 5 -4.22 -28.93 40.70
C GLN A 5 -4.25 -30.14 39.74
N LEU A 6 -3.40 -30.05 38.70
CA LEU A 6 -2.54 -31.12 38.15
C LEU A 6 -3.16 -32.48 37.73
N THR A 7 -3.23 -32.70 36.41
CA THR A 7 -2.90 -33.96 35.67
C THR A 7 -3.25 -33.68 34.20
N LEU A 8 -2.40 -33.76 33.18
CA LEU A 8 -1.51 -34.84 32.76
C LEU A 8 -0.40 -34.32 31.85
N ILE A 9 0.82 -34.76 32.15
CA ILE A 9 2.02 -34.73 31.31
C ILE A 9 2.02 -36.05 30.50
N PHE A 10 2.69 -36.06 29.34
CA PHE A 10 3.10 -37.19 28.48
C PHE A 10 2.17 -37.58 27.32
N GLY A 11 2.66 -37.30 26.10
CA GLY A 11 2.07 -37.77 24.86
C GLY A 11 2.91 -37.46 23.62
N ILE A 12 3.90 -38.34 23.37
CA ILE A 12 4.43 -38.69 22.04
C ILE A 12 5.52 -37.77 21.47
N ALA A 13 6.75 -38.09 21.88
CA ALA A 13 7.93 -38.06 21.03
C ALA A 13 7.81 -39.07 19.88
N LEU A 14 8.61 -38.85 18.84
CA LEU A 14 8.75 -39.60 17.58
C LEU A 14 7.66 -39.35 16.53
N LEU A 15 8.02 -38.58 15.49
CA LEU A 15 7.94 -39.16 14.15
C LEU A 15 8.92 -38.50 13.15
N TRP A 16 9.97 -39.28 12.86
CA TRP A 16 10.57 -39.55 11.55
C TRP A 16 11.22 -38.43 10.72
N ALA A 17 12.54 -38.59 10.61
CA ALA A 17 13.40 -38.11 9.55
C ALA A 17 12.93 -38.55 8.16
N SER A 18 13.09 -37.67 7.16
CA SER A 18 13.41 -38.07 5.78
C SER A 18 13.72 -36.87 4.87
N VAL A 19 14.98 -36.81 4.42
CA VAL A 19 15.45 -36.74 3.02
C VAL A 19 14.83 -35.60 2.15
N GLN A 20 15.54 -34.69 1.48
CA GLN A 20 16.63 -34.92 0.53
C GLN A 20 17.48 -33.65 0.35
N ALA A 21 18.79 -33.86 0.29
CA ALA A 21 19.76 -32.96 -0.29
C ALA A 21 19.55 -32.91 -1.82
N THR A 22 19.43 -31.73 -2.39
CA THR A 22 19.50 -31.53 -3.84
C THR A 22 20.79 -30.78 -4.15
N THR A 23 21.82 -31.54 -4.51
CA THR A 23 23.04 -31.09 -5.14
C THR A 23 22.71 -30.54 -6.54
N GLY A 24 22.88 -29.23 -6.73
CA GLY A 24 22.85 -28.61 -8.06
C GLY A 24 24.22 -28.73 -8.74
N PRO A 25 24.28 -29.00 -10.06
CA PRO A 25 25.53 -29.26 -10.77
C PRO A 25 26.41 -28.01 -10.96
N PRO A 26 27.73 -28.18 -11.17
CA PRO A 26 28.67 -27.10 -11.40
C PRO A 26 28.46 -26.43 -12.77
N ALA A 27 28.44 -25.09 -12.76
CA ALA A 27 28.35 -24.25 -13.94
C ALA A 27 29.60 -24.42 -14.82
N THR A 28 29.40 -24.96 -16.02
CA THR A 28 30.42 -25.10 -17.05
C THR A 28 30.62 -23.77 -17.79
N SER A 29 31.84 -23.23 -17.69
CA SER A 29 32.62 -22.46 -18.68
C SER A 29 31.91 -21.52 -19.68
N PRO A 30 32.20 -20.20 -19.66
CA PRO A 30 32.03 -19.34 -20.82
C PRO A 30 33.28 -19.41 -21.72
N ARG A 31 33.12 -20.00 -22.91
CA ARG A 31 34.03 -19.93 -24.05
C ARG A 31 34.10 -18.48 -24.59
N PRO A 32 35.29 -17.93 -24.87
CA PRO A 32 35.42 -16.62 -25.52
C PRO A 32 34.96 -16.69 -26.99
N ARG A 33 34.09 -15.76 -27.40
CA ARG A 33 33.67 -15.61 -28.80
C ARG A 33 34.69 -14.76 -29.59
N PRO A 34 34.89 -15.07 -30.88
CA PRO A 34 35.83 -14.33 -31.75
C PRO A 34 35.27 -12.95 -32.13
N SER A 35 36.16 -11.97 -32.07
CA SER A 35 36.01 -10.60 -32.56
C SER A 35 35.96 -10.59 -34.10
N GLY A 36 34.76 -10.54 -34.67
CA GLY A 36 34.56 -10.30 -36.11
C GLY A 36 34.32 -8.81 -36.39
N PRO A 37 34.80 -8.26 -37.53
CA PRO A 37 34.66 -6.85 -37.88
C PRO A 37 33.21 -6.50 -38.22
N ILE A 38 32.76 -5.38 -37.66
CA ILE A 38 31.41 -4.85 -37.73
C ILE A 38 31.22 -4.16 -39.09
N SER A 39 30.65 -4.88 -40.06
CA SER A 39 30.09 -4.28 -41.27
C SER A 39 28.69 -3.73 -40.95
N GLY A 40 28.58 -2.40 -40.99
CA GLY A 40 27.42 -1.63 -40.56
C GLY A 40 26.22 -1.77 -41.49
N HIS A 41 25.42 -2.82 -41.32
CA HIS A 41 24.03 -2.81 -41.77
C HIS A 41 23.16 -2.21 -40.66
N VAL A 42 22.73 -0.96 -40.86
CA VAL A 42 21.63 -0.35 -40.09
C VAL A 42 20.37 -1.16 -40.38
N ARG A 43 20.16 -2.24 -39.62
CA ARG A 43 18.91 -3.01 -39.67
C ARG A 43 17.78 -2.04 -39.36
N PRO A 44 16.79 -1.86 -40.26
CA PRO A 44 15.61 -1.06 -39.95
C PRO A 44 15.02 -1.61 -38.65
N ARG A 45 14.92 -0.76 -37.63
CA ARG A 45 14.30 -1.13 -36.36
C ARG A 45 12.94 -1.72 -36.70
N PRO A 46 12.61 -2.95 -36.25
CA PRO A 46 11.30 -3.53 -36.52
C PRO A 46 10.25 -2.53 -36.02
N ARG A 47 9.46 -2.00 -36.95
CA ARG A 47 8.36 -1.11 -36.62
C ARG A 47 7.48 -1.90 -35.68
N CYS A 48 7.39 -1.47 -34.42
CA CYS A 48 6.55 -2.11 -33.43
C CYS A 48 5.14 -2.18 -34.02
N LEU A 49 4.68 -3.40 -34.31
CA LEU A 49 3.31 -3.60 -34.77
C LEU A 49 2.36 -2.97 -33.75
N PRO A 50 1.29 -2.29 -34.20
CA PRO A 50 0.34 -1.67 -33.29
C PRO A 50 -0.22 -2.76 -32.38
N VAL A 51 -0.03 -2.59 -31.07
CA VAL A 51 -0.42 -3.56 -30.01
C VAL A 51 -1.86 -4.03 -30.18
N GLN A 52 -2.74 -3.19 -30.74
CA GLN A 52 -4.14 -3.48 -30.99
C GLN A 52 -4.39 -4.70 -31.88
N ALA A 53 -3.46 -5.06 -32.78
CA ALA A 53 -3.63 -6.18 -33.71
C ALA A 53 -3.56 -7.56 -33.03
N LEU A 54 -3.04 -7.65 -31.80
CA LEU A 54 -2.80 -8.92 -31.09
C LEU A 54 -3.78 -9.17 -29.93
N CYS A 55 -4.77 -8.30 -29.76
CA CYS A 55 -5.58 -8.26 -28.55
C CYS A 55 -6.96 -8.84 -28.77
N SER A 56 -7.15 -10.11 -28.39
CA SER A 56 -8.48 -10.73 -28.41
C SER A 56 -9.36 -10.17 -27.29
N ARG A 57 -10.66 -10.05 -27.57
CA ARG A 57 -11.68 -9.73 -26.54
C ARG A 57 -11.78 -10.79 -25.43
N SER A 58 -11.28 -12.00 -25.68
CA SER A 58 -11.26 -13.14 -24.75
C SER A 58 -10.04 -13.18 -23.83
N SER A 59 -9.14 -12.19 -23.90
CA SER A 59 -7.97 -12.14 -23.05
C SER A 59 -8.36 -12.08 -21.56
N PRO A 60 -7.65 -12.80 -20.67
CA PRO A 60 -7.94 -12.76 -19.25
C PRO A 60 -7.69 -11.36 -18.67
N LYS A 61 -8.46 -11.03 -17.64
CA LYS A 61 -8.23 -9.83 -16.83
C LYS A 61 -6.85 -9.91 -16.19
N VAL A 62 -6.21 -8.76 -16.05
CA VAL A 62 -4.88 -8.67 -15.45
C VAL A 62 -4.82 -7.63 -14.33
N CYS A 63 -3.93 -7.85 -13.37
CA CYS A 63 -3.60 -6.88 -12.35
C CYS A 63 -2.44 -5.97 -12.78
N GLY A 64 -2.61 -4.66 -12.62
CA GLY A 64 -1.54 -3.68 -12.82
C GLY A 64 -1.27 -2.88 -11.55
N ARG A 65 0.01 -2.67 -11.24
CA ARG A 65 0.49 -1.86 -10.12
C ARG A 65 1.03 -0.53 -10.62
N THR A 66 0.44 0.55 -10.11
CA THR A 66 0.89 1.93 -10.35
C THR A 66 2.17 2.25 -9.57
N PRO A 67 2.93 3.29 -9.97
CA PRO A 67 4.10 3.76 -9.21
C PRO A 67 3.77 4.17 -7.77
N SER A 68 2.54 4.64 -7.53
CA SER A 68 2.02 4.97 -6.20
C SER A 68 1.76 3.76 -5.28
N GLY A 69 1.97 2.53 -5.75
CA GLY A 69 1.70 1.31 -4.97
C GLY A 69 0.22 0.92 -4.90
N HIS A 70 -0.61 1.49 -5.76
CA HIS A 70 -1.99 1.07 -5.95
C HIS A 70 -2.12 0.05 -7.07
N CYS A 71 -3.00 -0.93 -6.87
CA CYS A 71 -3.38 -1.95 -7.81
C CYS A 71 -4.71 -1.61 -8.49
N GLN A 72 -4.80 -1.92 -9.77
CA GLN A 72 -5.95 -1.73 -10.64
C GLN A 72 -6.08 -2.97 -11.54
N ARG A 73 -7.32 -3.46 -11.73
CA ARG A 73 -7.58 -4.49 -12.72
C ARG A 73 -7.82 -3.85 -14.09
N PHE A 74 -7.36 -4.51 -15.13
CA PHE A 74 -7.61 -4.20 -16.54
C PHE A 74 -8.36 -5.37 -17.16
N ASN A 75 -9.19 -5.12 -18.18
CA ASN A 75 -9.93 -6.18 -18.86
C ASN A 75 -8.98 -7.14 -19.57
N SER A 76 -7.83 -6.64 -20.02
CA SER A 76 -6.79 -7.43 -20.66
C SER A 76 -5.41 -6.80 -20.50
N ILE A 77 -4.37 -7.57 -20.81
CA ILE A 77 -2.99 -7.07 -20.88
C ILE A 77 -2.83 -5.94 -21.89
N CYS A 78 -3.66 -5.94 -22.94
CA CYS A 78 -3.67 -4.92 -23.96
C CYS A 78 -4.22 -3.59 -23.49
N GLU A 79 -5.27 -3.60 -22.67
CA GLU A 79 -5.79 -2.39 -22.04
C GLU A 79 -4.74 -1.78 -21.11
N LEU A 80 -4.00 -2.61 -20.38
CA LEU A 80 -2.85 -2.15 -19.57
C LEU A 80 -1.76 -1.52 -20.45
N GLY A 81 -1.39 -2.19 -21.55
CA GLY A 81 -0.42 -1.67 -22.51
C GLY A 81 -0.84 -0.32 -23.12
N LEU A 82 -2.11 -0.21 -23.52
CA LEU A 82 -2.69 1.02 -24.05
C LEU A 82 -2.72 2.13 -22.98
N ALA A 83 -3.07 1.82 -21.74
CA ALA A 83 -3.03 2.76 -20.63
C ALA A 83 -1.62 3.32 -20.40
N ASN A 84 -0.58 2.48 -20.53
CA ASN A 84 0.81 2.91 -20.44
C ASN A 84 1.23 3.81 -21.61
N LEU A 85 0.83 3.46 -22.84
CA LEU A 85 1.08 4.29 -24.02
C LEU A 85 0.43 5.67 -23.87
N ASN A 86 -0.80 5.70 -23.37
CA ASN A 86 -1.56 6.93 -23.10
C ASN A 86 -1.13 7.65 -21.82
N ARG A 87 -0.17 7.10 -21.07
CA ARG A 87 0.30 7.61 -19.77
C ARG A 87 -0.82 7.84 -18.75
N SER A 88 -1.89 7.03 -18.82
CA SER A 88 -3.08 7.17 -17.97
C SER A 88 -3.63 5.79 -17.55
N PRO A 89 -3.20 5.26 -16.38
CA PRO A 89 -2.17 5.77 -15.49
C PRO A 89 -0.77 5.57 -16.09
N ALA A 90 0.17 6.50 -15.84
CA ALA A 90 1.54 6.32 -16.30
C ALA A 90 2.26 5.18 -15.55
N ASN A 91 3.06 4.40 -16.30
CA ASN A 91 4.01 3.41 -15.77
C ASN A 91 3.38 2.32 -14.90
N VAL A 92 2.20 1.82 -15.29
CA VAL A 92 1.57 0.66 -14.66
C VAL A 92 2.35 -0.60 -15.02
N ARG A 93 2.84 -1.31 -14.02
CA ARG A 93 3.53 -2.59 -14.20
C ARG A 93 2.52 -3.72 -14.04
N HIS A 94 2.49 -4.66 -14.98
CA HIS A 94 1.75 -5.91 -14.78
C HIS A 94 2.26 -6.63 -13.52
N THR A 95 1.35 -7.15 -12.70
CA THR A 95 1.67 -7.83 -11.43
C THR A 95 0.80 -9.07 -11.23
N ARG A 96 1.08 -9.85 -10.18
CA ARG A 96 0.32 -11.06 -9.87
C ARG A 96 -1.12 -10.72 -9.50
N ASP A 97 -2.06 -11.54 -9.95
CA ASP A 97 -3.49 -11.35 -9.70
C ASP A 97 -3.87 -11.30 -8.20
N ILE A 98 -3.14 -12.01 -7.36
CA ILE A 98 -3.32 -12.00 -5.90
C ILE A 98 -3.13 -10.60 -5.29
N GLU A 99 -2.31 -9.73 -5.91
CA GLU A 99 -2.13 -8.35 -5.45
C GLU A 99 -3.39 -7.51 -5.67
N CYS A 100 -4.25 -7.88 -6.63
CA CYS A 100 -5.54 -7.24 -6.91
C CYS A 100 -6.72 -7.91 -6.17
N ARG A 101 -6.49 -8.79 -5.18
CA ARG A 101 -7.59 -9.50 -4.50
C ARG A 101 -8.63 -8.58 -3.83
N THR A 102 -8.25 -7.36 -3.46
CA THR A 102 -9.15 -6.36 -2.85
C THR A 102 -9.78 -5.41 -3.87
N VAL A 103 -9.34 -5.47 -5.13
CA VAL A 103 -9.84 -4.66 -6.25
C VAL A 103 -11.06 -5.35 -6.84
N ARG A 104 -12.25 -4.80 -6.58
CA ARG A 104 -13.56 -5.40 -6.91
C ARG A 104 -14.03 -5.20 -8.35
N GLY A 105 -13.34 -4.36 -9.14
CA GLY A 105 -13.76 -4.02 -10.50
C GLY A 105 -12.59 -3.59 -11.36
N VAL A 106 -12.87 -3.31 -12.64
CA VAL A 106 -11.88 -2.90 -13.64
C VAL A 106 -11.83 -1.39 -13.76
N GLY A 107 -10.64 -0.83 -14.01
CA GLY A 107 -10.47 0.60 -14.24
C GLY A 107 -10.15 1.41 -12.98
N ALA A 108 -9.91 2.71 -13.19
CA ALA A 108 -9.32 3.60 -12.18
C ALA A 108 -10.23 3.83 -10.95
N ALA A 109 -11.56 3.78 -11.11
CA ALA A 109 -12.52 3.97 -10.01
C ALA A 109 -12.39 2.87 -8.93
N HIS A 110 -11.99 1.67 -9.35
CA HIS A 110 -11.82 0.52 -8.45
C HIS A 110 -10.38 0.37 -7.95
N ARG A 111 -9.48 1.29 -8.29
CA ARG A 111 -8.09 1.26 -7.84
C ARG A 111 -8.00 1.28 -6.32
N ARG A 112 -7.23 0.37 -5.74
CA ARG A 112 -7.01 0.25 -4.27
C ARG A 112 -5.52 0.07 -3.99
N ARG A 113 -5.08 0.21 -2.74
CA ARG A 113 -3.72 -0.18 -2.36
C ARG A 113 -3.52 -1.67 -2.68
N CYS A 114 -2.41 -2.02 -3.31
CA CYS A 114 -2.10 -3.42 -3.60
C CYS A 114 -2.17 -4.26 -2.34
N TRP A 115 -2.62 -5.50 -2.49
CA TRP A 115 -2.54 -6.43 -1.39
C TRP A 115 -1.08 -6.76 -1.10
N GLU A 116 -0.67 -6.52 0.14
CA GLU A 116 0.64 -6.90 0.66
C GLU A 116 0.46 -8.18 1.50
N PRO A 117 1.14 -9.29 1.17
CA PRO A 117 1.16 -10.45 2.03
C PRO A 117 1.74 -10.09 3.39
N CYS A 118 1.29 -10.81 4.42
CA CYS A 118 1.91 -10.69 5.72
C CYS A 118 3.35 -11.19 5.64
N PRO A 119 4.31 -10.47 6.26
CA PRO A 119 5.67 -10.97 6.36
C PRO A 119 5.66 -12.32 7.08
N ALA A 120 6.64 -13.19 6.80
CA ALA A 120 6.71 -14.52 7.42
C ALA A 120 6.82 -14.43 8.96
N ARG A 121 7.45 -13.36 9.46
CA ARG A 121 7.63 -13.10 10.89
C ARG A 121 7.12 -11.70 11.26
N PRO A 122 6.62 -11.51 12.49
CA PRO A 122 6.26 -10.18 12.97
C PRO A 122 7.45 -9.22 12.88
N VAL A 123 7.20 -8.00 12.39
CA VAL A 123 8.24 -6.98 12.26
C VAL A 123 8.51 -6.35 13.62
N VAL A 124 9.76 -6.11 13.99
CA VAL A 124 10.08 -5.39 15.24
C VAL A 124 9.58 -3.94 15.12
N CYS A 125 8.60 -3.60 15.96
CA CYS A 125 8.02 -2.26 15.94
C CYS A 125 8.80 -1.29 16.83
N LYS A 126 9.03 -0.08 16.32
CA LYS A 126 9.64 1.01 17.10
C LYS A 126 8.79 1.30 18.35
N ARG A 127 9.45 1.55 19.48
CA ARG A 127 8.77 2.05 20.69
C ARG A 127 8.09 3.37 20.39
N THR A 128 6.94 3.60 21.00
CA THR A 128 6.09 4.78 20.74
C THR A 128 5.66 5.36 22.09
N PRO A 129 5.74 6.69 22.28
CA PRO A 129 5.32 7.30 23.54
C PRO A 129 3.80 7.20 23.73
N PRO A 130 3.29 7.25 24.97
CA PRO A 130 1.86 7.07 25.28
C PRO A 130 0.91 8.00 24.52
N ALA A 131 1.35 9.22 24.22
CA ALA A 131 0.58 10.20 23.45
C ALA A 131 0.24 9.73 22.01
N ARG A 132 1.02 8.80 21.46
CA ARG A 132 0.88 8.28 20.07
C ARG A 132 0.27 6.88 20.01
N GLU A 133 -0.11 6.31 21.15
CA GLU A 133 -0.88 5.07 21.20
C GLU A 133 -2.21 5.20 20.47
N ILE A 134 -2.69 4.09 19.96
CA ILE A 134 -3.90 4.02 19.15
C ILE A 134 -4.92 3.10 19.77
N CYS A 135 -6.18 3.53 19.75
CA CYS A 135 -7.29 2.64 20.02
C CYS A 135 -7.68 1.91 18.74
N VAL A 136 -7.85 0.59 18.86
CA VAL A 136 -8.32 -0.27 17.79
C VAL A 136 -9.55 -1.03 18.22
N GLN A 137 -10.40 -1.34 17.25
CA GLN A 137 -11.66 -2.04 17.43
C GLN A 137 -11.68 -3.28 16.54
N SER A 138 -12.23 -4.38 17.07
CA SER A 138 -12.42 -5.63 16.35
C SER A 138 -13.38 -5.46 15.16
N ARG A 139 -13.35 -6.41 14.22
CA ARG A 139 -14.24 -6.35 13.03
C ARG A 139 -15.73 -6.36 13.38
N ASN A 140 -16.14 -7.02 14.46
CA ASN A 140 -17.52 -7.05 14.93
C ASN A 140 -17.93 -5.78 15.71
N GLY A 141 -16.99 -4.87 15.97
CA GLY A 141 -17.26 -3.62 16.69
C GLY A 141 -17.42 -3.75 18.20
N ARG A 142 -17.27 -4.96 18.76
CA ARG A 142 -17.57 -5.23 20.18
C ARG A 142 -16.36 -5.03 21.08
N GLU A 143 -15.17 -5.37 20.61
CA GLU A 143 -13.95 -5.35 21.43
C GLU A 143 -13.04 -4.20 21.01
N CYS A 144 -12.45 -3.55 22.00
CA CYS A 144 -11.48 -2.49 21.86
C CYS A 144 -10.18 -2.86 22.58
N LYS A 145 -9.06 -2.39 22.05
CA LYS A 145 -7.72 -2.55 22.64
C LYS A 145 -6.85 -1.36 22.29
N VAL A 146 -5.91 -1.02 23.17
CA VAL A 146 -4.86 -0.04 22.89
C VAL A 146 -3.60 -0.73 22.38
N LEU A 147 -3.04 -0.19 21.29
CA LEU A 147 -1.77 -0.62 20.70
C LEU A 147 -0.83 0.57 20.62
N ALA A 148 0.48 0.31 20.63
CA ALA A 148 1.48 1.37 20.63
C ALA A 148 1.47 2.16 19.31
N ASN A 149 1.31 1.49 18.17
CA ASN A 149 1.35 2.13 16.85
C ASN A 149 0.78 1.26 15.71
N ASN A 150 0.86 1.79 14.49
CA ASN A 150 0.43 1.10 13.26
C ASN A 150 1.22 -0.18 12.95
N CYS A 151 2.50 -0.26 13.33
CA CYS A 151 3.28 -1.47 13.10
C CYS A 151 2.73 -2.61 13.94
N GLN A 152 2.42 -2.38 15.22
CA GLN A 152 1.80 -3.39 16.08
C GLN A 152 0.42 -3.80 15.57
N LEU A 153 -0.40 -2.86 15.10
CA LEU A 153 -1.69 -3.18 14.46
C LEU A 153 -1.52 -4.09 13.24
N ARG A 154 -0.54 -3.80 12.38
CA ARG A 154 -0.26 -4.66 11.21
C ARG A 154 0.20 -6.05 11.64
N ASN A 155 1.13 -6.14 12.59
CA ASN A 155 1.59 -7.42 13.11
C ASN A 155 0.43 -8.22 13.72
N GLN A 156 -0.41 -7.58 14.54
CA GLN A 156 -1.55 -8.25 15.15
C GLN A 156 -2.53 -8.74 14.09
N ASN A 157 -2.88 -7.92 13.10
CA ASN A 157 -3.76 -8.35 12.01
C ASN A 157 -3.17 -9.44 11.12
N CYS A 158 -1.84 -9.51 11.04
CA CYS A 158 -1.15 -10.51 10.24
C CYS A 158 -0.96 -11.85 10.96
N HIS A 159 -0.66 -11.81 12.25
CA HIS A 159 -0.16 -12.97 13.00
C HIS A 159 -1.08 -13.43 14.13
N SER A 160 -2.08 -12.66 14.53
CA SER A 160 -3.04 -13.14 15.54
C SER A 160 -3.93 -14.25 14.99
N GLN A 161 -4.16 -15.26 15.81
CA GLN A 161 -5.13 -16.32 15.58
C GLN A 161 -6.14 -16.31 16.74
N PRO A 162 -7.46 -16.20 16.48
CA PRO A 162 -8.09 -15.99 15.17
C PRO A 162 -7.78 -14.60 14.57
N ARG A 163 -7.91 -14.46 13.23
CA ARG A 163 -7.65 -13.19 12.51
C ARG A 163 -8.76 -12.17 12.77
N ASN A 164 -8.66 -11.43 13.88
CA ASN A 164 -9.69 -10.50 14.34
C ASN A 164 -9.81 -9.18 13.55
N ASN A 165 -8.97 -8.97 12.52
CA ASN A 165 -9.01 -7.83 11.59
C ASN A 165 -9.34 -6.49 12.31
N TRP A 166 -8.51 -6.14 13.28
CA TRP A 166 -8.58 -4.92 14.04
C TRP A 166 -8.47 -3.69 13.14
N ARG A 167 -9.22 -2.64 13.46
CA ARG A 167 -9.22 -1.36 12.74
C ARG A 167 -9.02 -0.23 13.72
N ARG A 168 -8.31 0.81 13.32
CA ARG A 168 -8.21 2.03 14.12
C ARG A 168 -9.61 2.61 14.36
N THR A 169 -9.84 3.08 15.57
CA THR A 169 -11.07 3.74 15.98
C THR A 169 -10.75 4.97 16.84
N ASP A 170 -11.78 5.68 17.29
CA ASP A 170 -11.63 6.83 18.17
C ASP A 170 -11.01 6.42 19.50
N LYS A 171 -9.98 7.16 19.97
CA LYS A 171 -9.26 6.88 21.23
C LYS A 171 -10.21 6.76 22.43
N ARG A 172 -11.30 7.55 22.42
CA ARG A 172 -12.31 7.54 23.48
C ARG A 172 -13.03 6.20 23.64
N ARG A 173 -13.08 5.36 22.59
CA ARG A 173 -13.73 4.03 22.66
C ARG A 173 -12.97 3.04 23.55
N CYS A 174 -11.67 3.25 23.75
CA CYS A 174 -10.88 2.40 24.61
C CYS A 174 -11.01 2.78 26.10
N GLY A 175 -11.66 3.90 26.44
CA GLY A 175 -11.84 4.33 27.83
C GLY A 175 -10.51 4.43 28.57
N GLN A 176 -10.39 3.66 29.66
CA GLN A 176 -9.21 3.60 30.54
C GLN A 176 -8.21 2.49 30.17
N LEU A 177 -8.41 1.78 29.06
CA LEU A 177 -7.48 0.73 28.61
C LEU A 177 -6.09 1.32 28.34
N GLN A 178 -5.07 0.60 28.77
CA GLN A 178 -3.67 0.93 28.58
C GLN A 178 -2.99 -0.07 27.62
N LEU A 179 -1.79 0.28 27.18
CA LEU A 179 -0.98 -0.60 26.35
C LEU A 179 -0.64 -1.89 27.09
N GLY A 180 -1.00 -3.04 26.50
CA GLY A 180 -0.74 -4.37 27.07
C GLY A 180 -2.00 -5.04 27.60
N ASP A 181 -3.04 -4.26 27.91
CA ASP A 181 -4.31 -4.79 28.40
C ASP A 181 -4.92 -5.79 27.42
N LYS A 182 -5.65 -6.75 27.98
CA LYS A 182 -6.47 -7.68 27.20
C LYS A 182 -7.59 -6.90 26.48
N PRO A 183 -8.03 -7.33 25.30
CA PRO A 183 -9.19 -6.73 24.65
C PRO A 183 -10.41 -6.72 25.59
N GLN A 184 -11.11 -5.60 25.66
CA GLN A 184 -12.34 -5.44 26.45
C GLN A 184 -13.47 -4.88 25.60
N ALA A 185 -14.69 -4.86 26.13
CA ALA A 185 -15.82 -4.24 25.45
C ALA A 185 -15.54 -2.76 25.15
N CYS A 186 -15.83 -2.33 23.92
CA CYS A 186 -15.70 -0.93 23.54
C CYS A 186 -16.66 -0.04 24.32
N VAL A 187 -16.19 1.14 24.74
CA VAL A 187 -17.06 2.19 25.25
C VAL A 187 -18.00 2.67 24.14
N VAL A 188 -19.30 2.71 24.46
CA VAL A 188 -20.32 3.22 23.55
C VAL A 188 -20.25 4.74 23.56
N LEU A 189 -19.68 5.31 22.51
CA LEU A 189 -19.72 6.75 22.30
C LEU A 189 -21.09 7.16 21.76
N PRO A 190 -21.64 8.31 22.21
CA PRO A 190 -22.80 8.91 21.58
C PRO A 190 -22.58 8.98 20.07
N ARG A 191 -23.50 8.39 19.31
CA ARG A 191 -23.44 8.53 17.85
C ARG A 191 -23.51 10.02 17.56
N PRO A 192 -22.63 10.57 16.70
CA PRO A 192 -22.84 11.92 16.20
C PRO A 192 -24.25 11.94 15.64
N THR A 193 -25.12 12.76 16.21
CA THR A 193 -26.44 12.98 15.64
C THR A 193 -26.20 13.35 14.19
N PRO A 194 -26.86 12.66 13.22
CA PRO A 194 -26.70 13.03 11.82
C PRO A 194 -27.01 14.52 11.76
N ARG A 195 -26.01 15.33 11.39
CA ARG A 195 -26.23 16.77 11.18
C ARG A 195 -27.41 16.85 10.24
N ARG A 196 -28.54 17.38 10.75
CA ARG A 196 -29.71 17.68 9.94
C ARG A 196 -29.18 18.35 8.68
N PRO A 197 -29.49 17.85 7.47
CA PRO A 197 -28.98 18.44 6.25
C PRO A 197 -29.30 19.92 6.32
N SER A 198 -28.25 20.75 6.37
CA SER A 198 -28.40 22.20 6.40
C SER A 198 -29.34 22.54 5.25
N PRO A 199 -30.42 23.31 5.48
CA PRO A 199 -31.33 23.67 4.41
C PRO A 199 -30.48 24.23 3.27
N ARG A 200 -30.57 23.55 2.12
CA ARG A 200 -29.87 23.92 0.91
C ARG A 200 -30.19 25.39 0.68
N PRO A 201 -29.21 26.31 0.63
CA PRO A 201 -29.50 27.69 0.30
C PRO A 201 -30.23 27.68 -1.05
N SER A 202 -31.45 28.24 -1.05
CA SER A 202 -32.27 28.37 -2.25
C SER A 202 -31.41 28.93 -3.38
N PRO A 203 -31.57 28.44 -4.61
CA PRO A 203 -30.83 28.96 -5.75
C PRO A 203 -31.06 30.47 -5.83
N ARG A 204 -30.00 31.24 -5.59
CA ARG A 204 -29.99 32.67 -5.81
C ARG A 204 -30.32 32.88 -7.29
N PRO A 205 -31.32 33.69 -7.65
CA PRO A 205 -31.63 33.95 -9.05
C PRO A 205 -30.38 34.51 -9.74
N SER A 206 -29.99 33.88 -10.84
CA SER A 206 -28.86 34.31 -11.66
C SER A 206 -29.05 35.77 -12.08
N PRO A 207 -28.06 36.65 -11.85
CA PRO A 207 -28.09 37.98 -12.45
C PRO A 207 -28.04 37.83 -13.97
N ARG A 208 -29.03 38.46 -14.60
CA ARG A 208 -29.18 38.65 -16.04
C ARG A 208 -27.86 39.13 -16.66
N PRO A 209 -27.40 38.58 -17.79
CA PRO A 209 -26.13 38.97 -18.38
C PRO A 209 -26.21 40.40 -18.93
N THR A 210 -25.54 41.34 -18.26
CA THR A 210 -25.28 42.67 -18.82
C THR A 210 -24.18 42.54 -19.86
N ARG A 211 -24.56 42.75 -21.12
CA ARG A 211 -23.71 42.88 -22.31
C ARG A 211 -22.55 43.85 -22.02
N ARG A 212 -21.33 43.32 -21.86
CA ARG A 212 -20.13 44.14 -21.64
C ARG A 212 -19.30 44.19 -22.92
N SER A 213 -19.21 45.40 -23.47
CA SER A 213 -18.42 45.76 -24.63
C SER A 213 -16.95 45.40 -24.45
N THR A 214 -16.37 44.87 -25.53
CA THR A 214 -14.97 44.58 -25.74
C THR A 214 -14.12 45.85 -25.67
N THR A 215 -13.13 45.86 -24.78
CA THR A 215 -11.99 46.78 -24.90
C THR A 215 -10.71 45.96 -24.81
N ARG A 216 -10.01 45.86 -25.94
CA ARG A 216 -8.65 45.32 -26.07
C ARG A 216 -7.73 46.08 -25.11
N ARG A 217 -6.92 45.35 -24.33
CA ARG A 217 -5.71 45.92 -23.71
C ARG A 217 -4.52 44.97 -23.88
N PRO A 218 -3.31 45.48 -24.17
CA PRO A 218 -2.21 44.69 -24.70
C PRO A 218 -1.45 43.86 -23.65
N THR A 219 -0.86 42.80 -24.18
CA THR A 219 0.28 42.01 -23.68
C THR A 219 1.30 42.78 -22.85
N THR A 220 1.60 42.26 -21.65
CA THR A 220 2.92 42.38 -21.04
C THR A 220 3.39 41.03 -20.50
N ARG A 221 4.44 40.56 -21.16
CA ARG A 221 5.31 39.43 -20.86
C ARG A 221 6.13 39.78 -19.61
N ARG A 222 6.14 38.94 -18.57
CA ARG A 222 7.19 38.99 -17.55
C ARG A 222 7.50 37.61 -16.98
N SER A 223 8.61 37.08 -17.45
CA SER A 223 9.35 35.99 -16.83
C SER A 223 9.90 36.44 -15.48
N THR A 224 9.72 35.66 -14.43
CA THR A 224 10.64 35.66 -13.28
C THR A 224 10.57 34.35 -12.53
N THR A 225 11.60 33.54 -12.72
CA THR A 225 12.00 32.41 -11.86
C THR A 225 12.68 32.97 -10.62
N PRO A 226 12.48 32.37 -9.43
CA PRO A 226 13.63 32.17 -8.55
C PRO A 226 13.68 30.78 -7.87
N ARG A 227 14.78 30.09 -8.20
CA ARG A 227 15.75 29.38 -7.34
C ARG A 227 15.28 28.88 -5.94
N PRO A 228 15.38 27.57 -5.65
CA PRO A 228 15.31 27.07 -4.28
C PRO A 228 16.67 27.17 -3.57
N THR A 229 16.67 27.80 -2.39
CA THR A 229 17.80 27.83 -1.45
C THR A 229 17.77 26.59 -0.58
N THR A 230 18.74 25.70 -0.78
CA THR A 230 18.97 24.52 0.06
C THR A 230 19.83 24.93 1.26
N LEU A 231 19.24 25.03 2.45
CA LEU A 231 19.97 25.17 3.71
C LEU A 231 20.15 23.79 4.35
N ARG A 232 21.40 23.38 4.44
CA ARG A 232 21.93 22.14 5.01
C ARG A 232 22.23 22.40 6.50
N PRO A 233 21.71 21.61 7.46
CA PRO A 233 22.14 21.73 8.84
C PRO A 233 23.47 20.96 9.08
N PRO A 234 24.31 21.43 10.01
CA PRO A 234 25.61 20.84 10.32
C PRO A 234 25.50 19.53 11.10
N THR A 235 26.36 18.60 10.73
CA THR A 235 26.73 17.40 11.49
C THR A 235 27.54 17.78 12.72
N SER A 236 27.00 17.56 13.91
CA SER A 236 27.75 17.57 15.17
C SER A 236 28.22 16.14 15.48
N THR A 237 29.53 15.95 15.34
CA THR A 237 30.31 14.81 15.82
C THR A 237 30.48 14.95 17.34
N THR A 238 30.18 13.91 18.11
CA THR A 238 30.57 13.82 19.53
C THR A 238 31.30 12.50 19.75
N PRO A 239 32.54 12.53 20.29
CA PRO A 239 33.36 11.34 20.48
C PRO A 239 32.98 10.53 21.72
N ALA A 240 33.31 9.25 21.65
CA ALA A 240 33.20 8.25 22.70
C ALA A 240 34.11 8.55 23.90
N ALA A 241 33.61 8.29 25.11
CA ALA A 241 34.41 8.18 26.31
C ALA A 241 34.83 6.71 26.53
N PRO A 242 36.07 6.45 26.98
CA PRO A 242 36.50 5.12 27.40
C PRO A 242 35.99 4.78 28.81
N SER A 243 35.58 3.52 28.99
CA SER A 243 35.27 2.92 30.29
C SER A 243 36.57 2.60 31.04
N ALA A 244 36.55 2.87 32.34
CA ALA A 244 37.39 2.23 33.35
C ALA A 244 36.82 0.84 33.71
#